data_AF-V4AKB7-F1
#
_entry.id   AF-V4AKB7-F1
#
_cell.length_a   1.000
_cell.length_b   1.000
_cell.length_c   1.000
_cell.angle_alpha   90.00
_cell.angle_beta   90.00
_cell.angle_gamma   90.00
#
_symmetry.space_group_name_H-M   'P 1'
#
loop_
_entity.id
_entity.type
_entity.pdbx_description
1 polymer ?
#
loop_
_entity_poly.entity_id
_entity_poly.type
_entity_poly.pdbx_seq_one_letter_code
_entity_poly.pdbx_strand_id
1 'polypeptide(L)'
;MLITNLVLCLLFAFSSASPNLFGTGRVSKISYTVADKNSDGKLDLNEFKTELMKYNSDNTLSQSELSNSIIPWSYFQSNGDVSNFWNAFHTIDKNYDGSLSFEEARYP
;
A
#
# COMPACT_ATOMS: atom_id res chain seq x y z
N MET A 1 41.20 17.79 -22.37
CA MET A 1 40.58 16.75 -21.51
C MET A 1 39.11 17.10 -21.37
N LEU A 2 38.23 16.49 -22.18
CA LEU A 2 36.85 16.93 -22.36
C LEU A 2 35.89 15.74 -22.22
N ILE A 3 35.97 15.00 -21.11
CA ILE A 3 35.10 13.82 -20.83
C ILE A 3 34.45 13.91 -19.44
N THR A 4 34.60 15.00 -18.69
CA THR A 4 34.07 15.05 -17.32
C THR A 4 32.67 15.65 -17.20
N ASN A 5 32.12 16.29 -18.24
CA ASN A 5 30.82 16.99 -18.16
C ASN A 5 29.63 16.26 -18.77
N LEU A 6 29.82 15.10 -19.41
CA LEU A 6 28.69 14.33 -19.97
C LEU A 6 28.15 13.24 -19.01
N VAL A 7 28.95 12.84 -18.02
CA VAL A 7 28.57 11.76 -17.08
C VAL A 7 27.77 12.30 -15.89
N LEU A 8 27.89 13.59 -15.57
CA LEU A 8 27.17 14.17 -14.42
C LEU A 8 25.68 14.43 -14.71
N CYS A 9 25.29 14.60 -15.98
CA CYS A 9 23.88 14.72 -16.35
C CYS A 9 23.16 13.37 -16.45
N LEU A 10 23.88 12.24 -16.57
CA LEU A 10 23.26 10.90 -16.51
C LEU A 10 23.07 10.40 -15.08
N LEU A 11 23.80 10.92 -14.09
CA LEU A 11 23.60 10.55 -12.68
C LEU A 11 22.35 11.18 -12.05
N PHE A 12 21.74 12.19 -12.68
CA PHE A 12 20.45 12.73 -12.25
C PHE A 12 19.24 11.98 -12.82
N ALA A 13 19.44 11.02 -13.74
CA ALA A 13 18.36 10.19 -14.29
C ALA A 13 17.99 8.98 -13.41
N PHE A 14 18.72 8.75 -12.31
CA PHE A 14 18.42 7.73 -11.30
C PHE A 14 18.26 8.36 -9.91
N SER A 15 17.66 9.55 -9.84
CA SER A 15 16.94 9.92 -8.63
C SER A 15 15.66 9.08 -8.62
N SER A 16 15.74 7.90 -8.01
CA SER A 16 14.61 7.09 -7.55
C SER A 16 13.82 7.87 -6.50
N ALA A 17 13.23 8.99 -6.92
CA ALA A 17 12.35 9.81 -6.12
C ALA A 17 11.05 9.02 -5.97
N SER A 18 11.02 8.27 -4.87
CA SER A 18 9.89 7.61 -4.22
C SER A 18 8.54 8.06 -4.80
N PRO A 19 7.82 7.19 -5.53
CA PRO A 19 6.48 7.51 -5.98
C PRO A 19 5.57 7.53 -4.75
N ASN A 20 5.50 8.68 -4.08
CA ASN A 20 4.54 9.05 -3.06
C ASN A 20 4.00 7.88 -2.23
N LEU A 21 4.86 7.32 -1.37
CA LEU A 21 4.43 6.46 -0.27
C LEU A 21 3.71 7.27 0.84
N PHE A 22 3.81 8.60 0.80
CA PHE A 22 3.37 9.50 1.87
C PHE A 22 2.49 10.62 1.30
N GLY A 23 1.20 10.64 1.65
CA GLY A 23 0.40 11.88 1.61
C GLY A 23 -0.80 11.94 0.64
N THR A 24 -1.05 10.95 -0.23
CA THR A 24 -2.25 10.98 -1.09
C THR A 24 -3.44 10.20 -0.53
N GLY A 25 -3.21 9.40 0.52
CA GLY A 25 -4.22 8.53 1.09
C GLY A 25 -4.60 7.33 0.24
N ARG A 26 -3.83 7.03 -0.81
CA ARG A 26 -4.06 5.93 -1.75
C ARG A 26 -2.98 4.86 -1.60
N VAL A 27 -3.35 3.61 -1.85
CA VAL A 27 -2.41 2.50 -1.89
C VAL A 27 -1.46 2.67 -3.08
N SER A 28 -0.16 2.59 -2.79
CA SER A 28 0.89 2.63 -3.81
C SER A 28 1.00 1.28 -4.53
N LYS A 29 1.37 1.29 -5.81
CA LYS A 29 1.58 0.05 -6.58
C LYS A 29 2.71 -0.81 -5.98
N ILE A 30 3.72 -0.17 -5.37
CA ILE A 30 4.84 -0.86 -4.74
C ILE A 30 4.36 -1.64 -3.50
N SER A 31 3.62 -0.98 -2.61
CA SER A 31 3.06 -1.62 -1.41
C SER A 31 2.13 -2.78 -1.78
N TYR A 32 1.31 -2.59 -2.82
CA TYR A 32 0.42 -3.62 -3.33
C TYR A 32 1.19 -4.85 -3.83
N THR A 33 2.19 -4.67 -4.70
CA THR A 33 3.02 -5.77 -5.20
C THR A 33 3.83 -6.46 -4.10
N VAL A 34 4.19 -5.76 -3.02
CA VAL A 34 4.86 -6.38 -1.87
C VAL A 34 3.91 -7.26 -1.05
N ALA A 35 2.64 -6.89 -1.00
CA ALA A 35 1.60 -7.63 -0.29
C ALA A 35 1.12 -8.85 -1.08
N ASP A 36 1.09 -8.77 -2.41
CA ASP A 36 0.74 -9.85 -3.34
C ASP A 36 1.86 -10.90 -3.37
N LYS A 37 1.75 -11.91 -2.51
CA LYS A 37 2.80 -12.91 -2.27
C LYS A 37 2.79 -13.99 -3.31
N ASN A 38 1.61 -14.37 -3.77
CA ASN A 38 1.45 -15.40 -4.79
C ASN A 38 1.62 -14.84 -6.22
N SER A 39 1.69 -13.51 -6.38
CA SER A 39 1.85 -12.79 -7.65
C SER A 39 0.70 -13.05 -8.64
N ASP A 40 -0.51 -13.26 -8.13
CA ASP A 40 -1.72 -13.45 -8.94
C ASP A 40 -2.36 -12.13 -9.39
N GLY A 41 -1.82 -10.99 -8.91
CA GLY A 41 -2.29 -9.66 -9.24
C GLY A 41 -3.49 -9.20 -8.41
N LYS A 42 -3.87 -9.96 -7.38
CA LYS A 42 -4.88 -9.65 -6.39
C LYS A 42 -4.29 -9.75 -4.97
N LEU A 43 -5.04 -9.30 -3.97
CA LEU A 43 -4.73 -9.59 -2.57
C LEU A 43 -5.86 -10.39 -1.97
N ASP A 44 -5.58 -11.62 -1.55
CA ASP A 44 -6.55 -12.38 -0.76
C ASP A 44 -6.59 -11.90 0.70
N LEU A 45 -7.56 -12.40 1.47
CA LEU A 45 -7.70 -12.04 2.89
C LEU A 45 -6.46 -12.36 3.73
N ASN A 46 -5.75 -13.44 3.42
CA ASN A 46 -4.55 -13.84 4.14
C ASN A 46 -3.39 -12.90 3.81
N GLU A 47 -3.15 -12.60 2.55
CA GLU A 47 -2.13 -11.65 2.10
C GLU A 47 -2.39 -10.26 2.68
N PHE A 48 -3.65 -9.81 2.64
CA PHE A 48 -4.08 -8.58 3.26
C PHE A 48 -3.77 -8.57 4.75
N LYS A 49 -4.23 -9.58 5.50
CA LYS A 49 -3.98 -9.69 6.94
C LYS A 49 -2.50 -9.78 7.27
N THR A 50 -1.72 -10.56 6.54
CA THR A 50 -0.29 -10.74 6.79
C THR A 50 0.48 -9.44 6.57
N GLU A 51 0.14 -8.65 5.56
CA GLU A 51 0.76 -7.34 5.35
C GLU A 51 0.46 -6.39 6.50
N LEU A 52 -0.79 -6.40 6.98
CA LEU A 52 -1.27 -5.57 8.09
C LEU A 52 -0.63 -5.93 9.42
N MET A 53 -0.46 -7.22 9.69
CA MET A 53 0.15 -7.69 10.93
C MET A 53 1.62 -7.29 11.08
N LYS A 54 2.32 -6.88 10.01
CA LYS A 54 3.70 -6.38 10.12
C LYS A 54 3.81 -5.09 10.93
N TYR A 55 2.74 -4.29 10.94
CA TYR A 55 2.71 -2.98 11.57
C TYR A 55 1.87 -2.98 12.86
N ASN A 56 1.21 -4.09 13.17
CA ASN A 56 0.29 -4.21 14.29
C ASN A 56 1.03 -4.66 15.55
N SER A 57 1.26 -3.72 16.48
CA SER A 57 2.00 -4.01 17.71
C SER A 57 1.10 -4.43 18.89
N ASP A 58 -0.18 -4.05 18.86
CA ASP A 58 -1.09 -4.16 20.02
C ASP A 58 -2.45 -4.83 19.70
N ASN A 59 -2.56 -5.49 18.54
CA ASN A 59 -3.77 -6.07 17.96
C ASN A 59 -4.79 -5.05 17.42
N THR A 60 -4.49 -3.74 17.41
CA THR A 60 -5.31 -2.71 16.78
C THR A 60 -4.44 -1.88 15.86
N LEU A 61 -4.72 -1.89 14.57
CA LEU A 61 -4.00 -0.99 13.68
C LEU A 61 -4.53 0.43 13.84
N SER A 62 -3.72 1.25 14.50
CA SER A 62 -3.97 2.67 14.70
C SER A 62 -3.58 3.49 13.48
N GLN A 63 -4.26 4.62 13.28
CA GLN A 63 -3.92 5.60 12.25
C GLN A 63 -2.39 5.84 12.08
N SER A 64 -1.65 5.87 13.19
CA SER A 64 -0.19 6.09 13.23
C SER A 64 0.65 4.92 12.71
N GLU A 65 0.16 3.68 12.80
CA GLU A 65 0.87 2.48 12.35
C GLU A 65 0.65 2.20 10.85
N LEU A 66 -0.35 2.85 10.25
CA LEU A 66 -0.84 2.55 8.91
C LEU A 66 -0.30 3.47 7.81
N SER A 67 0.61 4.39 8.14
CA SER A 67 1.22 5.27 7.13
C SER A 67 1.92 4.51 5.99
N ASN A 68 2.26 3.24 6.20
CA ASN A 68 2.89 2.34 5.22
C ASN A 68 2.00 1.16 4.79
N SER A 69 0.73 1.16 5.19
CA SER A 69 -0.18 0.03 5.00
C SER A 69 -0.87 0.04 3.64
N ILE A 70 -1.43 -1.11 3.29
CA ILE A 70 -2.34 -1.29 2.15
C ILE A 70 -3.79 -0.87 2.48
N ILE A 71 -4.08 -0.41 3.70
CA ILE A 71 -5.39 0.19 3.99
C ILE A 71 -5.37 1.64 3.51
N PRO A 72 -6.28 2.01 2.61
CA PRO A 72 -6.40 3.37 2.12
C PRO A 72 -6.89 4.33 3.21
N TRP A 73 -6.44 5.58 3.14
CA TRP A 73 -6.69 6.60 4.16
C TRP A 73 -8.17 6.95 4.34
N SER A 74 -8.95 6.93 3.26
CA SER A 74 -10.39 7.19 3.30
C SER A 74 -11.16 6.16 4.13
N TYR A 75 -10.67 4.92 4.24
CA TYR A 75 -11.23 3.93 5.15
C TYR A 75 -11.15 4.42 6.60
N PHE A 76 -9.98 4.91 7.05
CA PHE A 76 -9.81 5.46 8.40
C PHE A 76 -10.70 6.65 8.69
N GLN A 77 -10.81 7.57 7.73
CA GLN A 77 -11.68 8.74 7.88
C GLN A 77 -13.15 8.35 8.11
N SER A 78 -13.56 7.20 7.58
CA SER A 78 -14.95 6.74 7.63
C SER A 78 -15.23 5.73 8.76
N ASN A 79 -14.22 4.94 9.15
CA ASN A 79 -14.40 3.78 10.04
C ASN A 79 -13.52 3.81 11.31
N GLY A 80 -12.49 4.66 11.36
CA GLY A 80 -11.52 4.70 12.46
C GLY A 80 -10.51 3.55 12.43
N ASP A 81 -9.95 3.23 13.59
CA ASP A 81 -8.91 2.20 13.77
C ASP A 81 -9.39 0.80 13.38
N VAL A 82 -8.46 -0.04 12.92
CA VAL A 82 -8.77 -1.37 12.39
C VAL A 82 -8.45 -2.43 13.44
N SER A 83 -9.48 -2.88 14.13
CA SER A 83 -9.43 -4.04 15.04
C SER A 83 -9.96 -5.34 14.40
N ASN A 84 -10.76 -5.21 13.33
CA ASN A 84 -11.31 -6.35 12.59
C ASN A 84 -10.91 -6.29 11.11
N PHE A 85 -9.87 -7.04 10.76
CA PHE A 85 -9.33 -7.14 9.39
C PHE A 85 -10.37 -7.59 8.36
N TRP A 86 -11.28 -8.47 8.76
CA TRP A 86 -12.30 -9.01 7.86
C TRP A 86 -13.29 -7.92 7.44
N ASN A 87 -13.68 -7.06 8.38
CA ASN A 87 -14.57 -5.93 8.09
C ASN A 87 -13.86 -4.88 7.20
N ALA A 88 -12.58 -4.60 7.48
CA ALA A 88 -11.79 -3.70 6.64
C ALA A 88 -11.67 -4.23 5.21
N PHE A 89 -11.35 -5.51 5.05
CA PHE A 89 -11.28 -6.18 3.76
C PHE A 89 -12.59 -6.07 2.98
N HIS A 90 -13.73 -6.43 3.59
CA HIS A 90 -15.05 -6.40 2.95
C HIS A 90 -15.56 -4.99 2.60
N THR A 91 -15.02 -3.95 3.25
CA THR A 91 -15.39 -2.56 2.92
C THR A 91 -14.68 -2.08 1.66
N ILE A 92 -13.46 -2.60 1.44
CA ILE A 92 -12.60 -2.27 0.31
C ILE A 92 -12.94 -3.15 -0.89
N ASP A 93 -13.25 -4.44 -0.67
CA ASP A 93 -13.74 -5.38 -1.67
C ASP A 93 -15.13 -4.96 -2.16
N LYS A 94 -15.18 -4.24 -3.29
CA LYS A 94 -16.43 -3.63 -3.78
C LYS A 94 -17.28 -4.62 -4.56
N ASN A 95 -16.63 -5.55 -5.25
CA ASN A 95 -17.31 -6.53 -6.08
C ASN A 95 -17.65 -7.82 -5.30
N TYR A 96 -17.17 -7.96 -4.07
CA TYR A 96 -17.36 -9.10 -3.17
C TYR A 96 -16.83 -10.41 -3.78
N ASP A 97 -15.74 -10.33 -4.54
CA ASP A 97 -15.09 -11.50 -5.15
C ASP A 97 -14.14 -12.24 -4.18
N GLY A 98 -13.99 -11.71 -2.95
CA GLY A 98 -13.14 -12.29 -1.92
C GLY A 98 -11.65 -11.96 -2.09
N SER A 99 -11.33 -11.04 -2.99
CA SER A 99 -9.98 -10.56 -3.30
C SER A 99 -9.99 -9.05 -3.50
N LEU A 100 -8.87 -8.38 -3.27
CA LEU A 100 -8.73 -6.95 -3.57
C LEU A 100 -7.92 -6.77 -4.84
N SER A 101 -8.57 -6.28 -5.89
CA SER A 101 -7.85 -5.76 -7.05
C SER A 101 -7.06 -4.50 -6.68
N PHE A 102 -6.05 -4.16 -7.50
CA PHE A 102 -5.29 -2.93 -7.28
C PHE A 102 -6.18 -1.68 -7.32
N GLU A 103 -7.23 -1.69 -8.14
CA GLU A 103 -8.14 -0.56 -8.25
C GLU A 103 -8.98 -0.39 -6.98
N GLU A 104 -9.50 -1.49 -6.41
CA GLU A 104 -10.24 -1.48 -5.14
C GLU A 104 -9.35 -1.04 -3.97
N ALA A 105 -8.11 -1.54 -3.90
CA ALA A 105 -7.16 -1.11 -2.87
C ALA A 105 -6.79 0.38 -3.02
N ARG A 106 -6.70 0.88 -4.25
CA ARG A 106 -6.29 2.27 -4.53
C ARG A 106 -7.44 3.27 -4.36
N TYR A 107 -8.66 2.86 -4.66
CA TYR A 107 -9.88 3.68 -4.68
C TYR A 107 -11.03 2.96 -3.94
N PRO A 108 -10.92 2.84 -2.61
CA PRO A 108 -11.96 2.26 -1.76
C PRO A 108 -13.21 3.16 -1.64
#